data_AF-A0A936ITQ6-F1
#
_entry.id   AF-A0A936ITQ6-F1
#
_cell.length_a   1.000
_cell.length_b   1.000
_cell.length_c   1.000
_cell.angle_alpha   90.00
_cell.angle_beta   90.00
_cell.angle_gamma   90.00
#
_symmetry.space_group_name_H-M   'P 1'
#
loop_
_entity.id
_entity.type
_entity.pdbx_description
1 polymer ?
#
loop_
_entity_poly.entity_id
_entity_poly.type
_entity_poly.pdbx_seq_one_letter_code
_entity_poly.pdbx_strand_id
1 'polypeptide(L)'
;MSAEEWRRLAALTAPVSAGYLQDLVADTGVHVEPPWGGVRQHSLGDLERSLNDFERVYTAARLRGDSVLASECRRVVILAKDRATRLANSLRLSEEKRSLKREMREWMLVWLENPAVFPTWVALRRQRSSQPES
;
A
#
# COMPACT_ATOMS: atom_id res chain seq x y z
N MET A 1 15.17 -0.26 -7.30
CA MET A 1 14.76 0.05 -8.69
C MET A 1 14.55 1.55 -8.78
N SER A 2 15.17 2.23 -9.73
CA SER A 2 15.10 3.69 -9.88
C SER A 2 13.84 4.15 -10.63
N ALA A 3 13.53 5.44 -10.56
CA ALA A 3 12.44 6.04 -11.33
C ALA A 3 12.66 5.94 -12.86
N GLU A 4 13.91 5.85 -13.31
CA GLU A 4 14.25 5.68 -14.73
C GLU A 4 14.04 4.23 -15.19
N GLU A 5 14.47 3.27 -14.39
CA GLU A 5 14.21 1.84 -14.62
C GLU A 5 12.71 1.56 -14.67
N TRP A 6 11.94 2.17 -13.75
CA TRP A 6 10.48 2.08 -13.75
C TRP A 6 9.85 2.66 -15.02
N ARG A 7 10.28 3.85 -15.45
CA ARG A 7 9.79 4.46 -16.71
C ARG A 7 10.11 3.58 -17.92
N ARG A 8 11.31 2.99 -17.96
CA ARG A 8 11.71 2.07 -19.02
C ARG A 8 10.85 0.82 -19.04
N LEU A 9 10.59 0.21 -17.87
CA LEU A 9 9.72 -0.94 -17.76
C LEU A 9 8.29 -0.61 -18.21
N ALA A 10 7.73 0.51 -17.75
CA ALA A 10 6.41 0.97 -18.13
C ALA A 10 6.28 1.16 -19.65
N ALA A 11 7.31 1.74 -20.29
CA ALA A 11 7.35 1.91 -21.75
C ALA A 11 7.42 0.57 -22.51
N LEU A 12 8.19 -0.40 -22.01
CA LEU A 12 8.29 -1.74 -22.61
C LEU A 12 6.99 -2.55 -22.49
N THR A 13 6.20 -2.29 -21.44
CA THR A 13 4.93 -2.99 -21.20
C THR A 13 3.72 -2.28 -21.80
N ALA A 14 3.91 -1.17 -22.53
CA ALA A 14 2.80 -0.46 -23.16
C ALA A 14 1.98 -1.43 -24.06
N PRO A 15 0.63 -1.40 -24.00
CA PRO A 15 -0.22 -0.34 -23.44
C PRO A 15 -0.66 -0.53 -21.97
N VAL A 16 0.05 -1.33 -21.16
CA VAL A 16 -0.30 -1.54 -19.75
C VAL A 16 -0.19 -0.25 -18.93
N SER A 17 -1.22 0.07 -18.15
CA SER A 17 -1.18 1.23 -17.24
C SER A 17 -0.17 1.00 -16.10
N ALA A 18 0.51 2.06 -15.67
CA ALA A 18 1.51 1.99 -14.60
C ALA A 18 0.92 1.46 -13.27
N GLY A 19 -0.35 1.77 -12.98
CA GLY A 19 -1.04 1.23 -11.80
C GLY A 19 -1.26 -0.28 -11.90
N TYR A 20 -1.64 -0.77 -13.08
CA TYR A 20 -1.78 -2.22 -13.30
C TYR A 20 -0.43 -2.95 -13.24
N LEU A 21 0.64 -2.34 -13.74
CA LEU A 21 1.99 -2.88 -13.60
C LEU A 21 2.43 -2.98 -12.13
N GLN A 22 2.13 -1.97 -11.30
CA GLN A 22 2.41 -2.01 -9.86
C GLN A 22 1.67 -3.13 -9.16
N ASP A 23 0.43 -3.42 -9.57
CA ASP A 23 -0.33 -4.54 -9.02
C ASP A 23 0.34 -5.87 -9.36
N LEU A 24 0.71 -6.05 -10.63
CA LEU A 24 1.36 -7.28 -11.09
C LEU A 24 2.67 -7.50 -10.34
N VAL A 25 3.47 -6.45 -10.14
CA VAL A 25 4.71 -6.52 -9.36
C VAL A 25 4.41 -6.86 -7.90
N ALA A 26 3.42 -6.22 -7.27
CA ALA A 26 3.02 -6.52 -5.90
C ALA A 26 2.59 -7.98 -5.72
N ASP A 27 1.87 -8.53 -6.71
CA ASP A 27 1.38 -9.91 -6.72
C ASP A 27 2.50 -10.95 -6.89
N THR A 28 3.67 -10.58 -7.42
CA THR A 28 4.83 -11.49 -7.52
C THR A 28 5.52 -11.77 -6.18
N GLY A 29 5.28 -10.93 -5.17
CA GLY A 29 5.99 -11.00 -3.88
C GLY A 29 7.44 -10.52 -3.92
N VAL A 30 7.99 -10.16 -5.08
CA VAL A 30 9.33 -9.58 -5.20
C VAL A 30 9.37 -8.25 -4.46
N HIS A 31 10.42 -8.04 -3.64
CA HIS A 31 10.60 -6.76 -2.99
C HIS A 31 11.10 -5.73 -3.99
N VAL A 32 10.26 -4.74 -4.25
CA VAL A 32 10.58 -3.59 -5.07
C VAL A 32 10.31 -2.34 -4.23
N GLU A 33 11.27 -1.43 -4.22
CA GLU A 33 11.21 -0.21 -3.42
C GLU A 33 9.98 0.65 -3.80
N PRO A 34 9.32 1.28 -2.81
CA PRO A 34 8.27 2.24 -3.08
C PRO A 34 8.75 3.43 -3.93
N PRO A 35 7.85 4.02 -4.72
CA PRO A 35 6.46 3.62 -4.93
C PRO A 35 6.28 2.54 -6.01
N TRP A 36 7.37 2.00 -6.56
CA TRP A 36 7.36 1.19 -7.78
C TRP A 36 6.86 -0.24 -7.56
N GLY A 37 7.02 -0.79 -6.36
CA GLY A 37 6.55 -2.13 -6.01
C GLY A 37 5.06 -2.26 -5.73
N GLY A 38 4.31 -1.16 -5.76
CA GLY A 38 2.91 -1.16 -5.37
C GLY A 38 2.68 -1.42 -3.87
N VAL A 39 1.41 -1.54 -3.48
CA VAL A 39 1.02 -1.90 -2.10
C VAL A 39 0.54 -3.35 -2.09
N ARG A 40 1.23 -4.22 -1.35
CA ARG A 40 0.84 -5.64 -1.24
C ARG A 40 -0.39 -5.79 -0.36
N GLN A 41 -1.40 -6.50 -0.86
CA GLN A 41 -2.72 -6.63 -0.22
C GLN A 41 -3.19 -8.10 -0.09
N HIS A 42 -2.26 -9.05 0.02
CA HIS A 42 -2.58 -10.47 0.22
C HIS A 42 -2.94 -10.78 1.67
N SER A 43 -2.24 -10.14 2.61
CA SER A 43 -2.49 -10.25 4.05
C SER A 43 -2.29 -8.89 4.74
N LEU A 44 -2.77 -8.75 5.98
CA LEU A 44 -2.50 -7.56 6.78
C LEU A 44 -1.00 -7.40 7.07
N GLY A 45 -0.25 -8.51 7.22
CA GLY A 45 1.20 -8.45 7.40
C GLY A 45 1.95 -7.96 6.15
N ASP A 46 1.50 -8.33 4.96
CA ASP A 46 2.06 -7.78 3.70
C ASP A 46 1.76 -6.29 3.55
N LEU A 47 0.55 -5.90 3.94
CA LEU A 47 0.14 -4.50 3.92
C LEU A 47 0.95 -3.68 4.93
N GLU A 48 1.14 -4.18 6.15
CA GLU A 48 1.99 -3.57 7.19
C GLU A 48 3.39 -3.26 6.65
N ARG A 49 4.07 -4.29 6.12
CA ARG A 49 5.42 -4.16 5.56
C ARG A 49 5.45 -3.14 4.44
N SER A 50 4.48 -3.18 3.54
CA SER A 50 4.41 -2.24 2.42
C SER A 50 4.22 -0.81 2.91
N LEU A 51 3.27 -0.56 3.82
CA LEU A 51 3.00 0.79 4.33
C LEU A 51 4.17 1.35 5.18
N ASN A 52 4.91 0.49 5.89
CA ASN A 52 6.14 0.89 6.58
C ASN A 52 7.26 1.24 5.60
N ASP A 53 7.44 0.47 4.51
CA ASP A 53 8.39 0.83 3.45
C ASP A 53 8.01 2.18 2.80
N PHE A 54 6.72 2.38 2.53
CA PHE A 54 6.21 3.65 1.99
C PHE A 54 6.40 4.82 2.95
N GLU A 55 6.20 4.64 4.25
CA GLU A 55 6.47 5.67 5.27
C GLU A 55 7.93 6.12 5.21
N ARG A 56 8.88 5.16 5.20
CA ARG A 56 10.32 5.46 5.14
C ARG A 56 10.68 6.28 3.90
N VAL A 57 10.22 5.86 2.72
CA VAL A 57 10.49 6.56 1.45
C VAL A 57 9.82 7.93 1.43
N TYR A 58 8.56 8.02 1.86
CA TYR A 58 7.81 9.26 1.92
C TYR A 58 8.46 10.29 2.86
N THR A 59 8.85 9.88 4.06
CA THR A 59 9.50 10.74 5.06
C THR A 59 10.85 11.23 4.53
N ALA A 60 11.65 10.34 3.93
CA ALA A 60 12.92 10.72 3.32
C ALA A 60 12.74 11.69 2.14
N ALA A 61 11.72 11.49 1.30
CA ALA A 61 11.38 12.42 0.21
C ALA A 61 10.98 13.80 0.74
N ARG A 62 10.13 13.85 1.79
CA ARG A 62 9.71 15.10 2.45
C ARG A 62 10.89 15.86 3.03
N LEU A 63 11.82 15.18 3.72
CA LEU A 63 13.00 15.81 4.31
C LEU A 63 13.94 16.40 3.25
N ARG A 64 14.03 15.79 2.07
CA ARG A 64 14.83 16.29 0.94
C ARG A 64 14.12 17.31 0.06
N GLY A 65 12.85 17.62 0.34
CA GLY A 65 12.04 18.50 -0.52
C GLY A 65 11.61 17.88 -1.86
N ASP A 66 11.70 16.55 -2.00
CA ASP A 66 11.30 15.84 -3.22
C ASP A 66 9.77 15.64 -3.24
N SER A 67 9.07 16.67 -3.69
CA SER A 67 7.60 16.71 -3.76
C SER A 67 7.03 15.72 -4.77
N VAL A 68 7.78 15.37 -5.81
CA VAL A 68 7.36 14.41 -6.86
C VAL A 68 7.31 13.01 -6.27
N LEU A 69 8.40 12.56 -5.64
CA LEU A 69 8.45 11.23 -5.02
C LEU A 69 7.44 11.08 -3.88
N ALA A 70 7.26 12.13 -3.06
CA ALA A 70 6.26 12.13 -2.00
C ALA A 70 4.83 12.03 -2.55
N SER A 71 4.54 12.72 -3.67
CA SER A 71 3.23 12.67 -4.33
C SER A 71 2.97 11.30 -4.95
N GLU A 72 3.96 10.69 -5.58
CA GLU A 72 3.85 9.34 -6.14
C GLU A 72 3.59 8.28 -5.06
N CYS A 73 4.25 8.38 -3.91
CA CYS A 73 3.96 7.51 -2.76
C CYS A 73 2.48 7.58 -2.37
N ARG A 74 1.94 8.79 -2.22
CA ARG A 74 0.50 8.98 -1.90
C ARG A 74 -0.41 8.45 -3.01
N ARG A 75 -0.08 8.70 -4.27
CA ARG A 75 -0.87 8.24 -5.43
C ARG A 75 -1.02 6.73 -5.44
N VAL A 76 0.06 5.99 -5.23
CA VAL A 76 0.04 4.52 -5.22
C VAL A 76 -0.79 3.98 -4.06
N VAL A 77 -0.69 4.57 -2.86
CA VAL A 77 -1.53 4.17 -1.71
C VAL A 77 -3.01 4.50 -1.96
N ILE A 78 -3.34 5.61 -2.61
CA ILE A 78 -4.73 5.95 -3.01
C ILE A 78 -5.30 4.89 -3.96
N LEU A 79 -4.56 4.53 -5.01
CA LEU A 79 -5.00 3.51 -5.97
C LEU A 79 -5.23 2.15 -5.30
N ALA A 80 -4.33 1.77 -4.38
CA ALA A 80 -4.46 0.55 -3.59
C ALA A 80 -5.72 0.60 -2.68
N LYS A 81 -5.99 1.74 -2.03
CA LYS A 81 -7.19 1.95 -1.20
C LYS A 81 -8.47 1.83 -2.03
N ASP A 82 -8.51 2.43 -3.21
CA ASP A 82 -9.70 2.42 -4.06
C ASP A 82 -10.02 0.99 -4.54
N ARG A 83 -8.98 0.19 -4.82
CA ARG A 83 -9.13 -1.24 -5.08
C ARG A 83 -9.69 -1.99 -3.89
N ALA A 84 -9.12 -1.81 -2.70
CA ALA A 84 -9.62 -2.46 -1.48
C ALA A 84 -11.08 -2.08 -1.20
N THR A 85 -11.46 -0.82 -1.44
CA THR A 85 -12.84 -0.35 -1.30
C THR A 85 -13.78 -1.04 -2.29
N ARG A 86 -13.39 -1.16 -3.57
CA ARG A 86 -14.18 -1.89 -4.57
C ARG A 86 -14.35 -3.36 -4.21
N LEU A 87 -13.28 -4.02 -3.73
CA LEU A 87 -13.33 -5.43 -3.33
C LEU A 87 -14.17 -5.64 -2.07
N ALA A 88 -14.07 -4.75 -1.08
CA ALA A 88 -14.89 -4.77 0.13
C ALA A 88 -16.40 -4.70 -0.17
N ASN A 89 -16.78 -4.01 -1.24
CA ASN A 89 -18.17 -3.87 -1.68
C ASN A 89 -18.61 -4.94 -2.70
N SER A 90 -17.73 -5.88 -3.06
CA SER A 90 -18.04 -6.88 -4.08
C SER A 90 -18.83 -8.06 -3.52
N LEU A 91 -20.05 -8.26 -4.03
CA LEU A 91 -20.90 -9.41 -3.68
C LEU A 91 -20.30 -10.78 -4.08
N ARG A 92 -19.25 -10.78 -4.91
CA ARG A 92 -18.55 -12.01 -5.35
C ARG A 92 -17.60 -12.55 -4.30
N LEU A 93 -17.27 -11.78 -3.26
CA LEU A 93 -16.38 -12.18 -2.18
C LEU A 93 -17.16 -12.62 -0.95
N SER A 94 -16.64 -13.64 -0.26
CA SER A 94 -17.15 -14.05 1.04
C SER A 94 -17.11 -12.89 2.05
N GLU A 95 -17.93 -12.95 3.09
CA GLU A 95 -17.97 -11.93 4.13
C GLU A 95 -16.60 -11.74 4.80
N GLU A 96 -15.86 -12.83 5.01
CA GLU A 96 -14.51 -12.80 5.58
C GLU A 96 -13.54 -12.04 4.69
N LYS A 97 -13.56 -12.31 3.37
CA LYS A 97 -12.72 -11.60 2.39
C LYS A 97 -13.12 -10.13 2.29
N ARG A 98 -14.42 -9.80 2.35
CA ARG A 98 -14.89 -8.41 2.37
C ARG A 98 -14.45 -7.68 3.64
N SER A 99 -14.53 -8.34 4.79
CA SER A 99 -14.06 -7.82 6.09
C SER A 99 -12.56 -7.53 6.06
N LEU A 100 -11.75 -8.47 5.55
CA LEU A 100 -10.31 -8.26 5.36
C LEU A 100 -10.02 -7.05 4.47
N LYS A 101 -10.76 -6.87 3.36
CA LYS A 101 -10.57 -5.71 2.48
C LYS A 101 -11.02 -4.38 3.11
N ARG A 102 -12.01 -4.39 4.00
CA ARG A 102 -12.38 -3.22 4.81
C ARG A 102 -11.27 -2.84 5.78
N GLU A 103 -10.70 -3.83 6.47
CA GLU A 103 -9.58 -3.63 7.38
C GLU A 103 -8.37 -3.05 6.63
N MET A 104 -8.00 -3.62 5.47
CA MET A 104 -6.94 -3.08 4.63
C MET A 104 -7.19 -1.62 4.20
N ARG A 105 -8.44 -1.27 3.88
CA ARG A 105 -8.84 0.10 3.55
C ARG A 105 -8.59 1.06 4.73
N GLU A 106 -8.96 0.66 5.94
CA GLU A 106 -8.74 1.48 7.15
C GLU A 106 -7.25 1.74 7.39
N TRP A 107 -6.41 0.71 7.24
CA TRP A 107 -4.96 0.84 7.41
C TRP A 107 -4.36 1.84 6.42
N MET A 108 -4.79 1.79 5.15
CA MET A 108 -4.35 2.76 4.13
C MET A 108 -4.88 4.16 4.38
N LEU A 109 -6.08 4.32 4.96
CA LEU A 109 -6.61 5.64 5.34
C LEU A 109 -5.78 6.28 6.44
N VAL A 110 -5.47 5.54 7.50
CA VAL A 110 -4.60 6.01 8.60
C VAL A 110 -3.25 6.47 8.05
N TRP A 111 -2.64 5.67 7.16
CA TRP A 111 -1.40 6.07 6.51
C TRP A 111 -1.56 7.33 5.65
N LEU A 112 -2.64 7.49 4.89
CA LEU A 112 -2.87 8.67 4.06
C LEU A 112 -3.15 9.95 4.86
N GLU A 113 -3.73 9.83 6.04
CA GLU A 113 -3.94 10.94 6.98
C GLU A 113 -2.62 11.35 7.64
N ASN A 114 -1.89 10.40 8.22
CA ASN A 114 -0.59 10.65 8.84
C ASN A 114 0.33 9.42 8.73
N PRO A 115 1.25 9.39 7.73
CA PRO A 115 2.13 8.25 7.53
C PRO A 115 2.98 7.90 8.77
N ALA A 116 3.45 8.89 9.51
CA ALA A 116 4.35 8.70 10.66
C ALA A 116 3.66 8.04 11.87
N VAL A 117 2.32 8.13 11.96
CA VAL A 117 1.55 7.51 13.06
C VAL A 117 1.24 6.04 12.77
N PHE A 118 1.24 5.64 11.50
CA PHE A 118 0.82 4.30 11.08
C PHE A 118 1.54 3.15 11.80
N PRO A 119 2.89 3.14 11.95
CA PRO A 119 3.58 2.02 12.60
C PRO A 119 3.13 1.81 14.06
N THR A 120 3.01 2.92 14.81
CA THR A 120 2.55 2.90 16.20
C THR A 120 1.10 2.47 16.30
N TRP A 121 0.24 2.97 15.41
CA TRP A 121 -1.18 2.62 15.37
C TRP A 121 -1.41 1.12 15.11
N VAL A 122 -0.69 0.52 14.15
CA VAL A 122 -0.77 -0.92 13.88
C VAL A 122 -0.33 -1.74 15.09
N ALA A 123 0.77 -1.36 15.75
CA ALA A 123 1.27 -2.06 16.92
C ALA A 123 0.22 -2.13 18.04
N LEU A 124 -0.45 -1.00 18.33
CA LEU A 124 -1.53 -0.93 19.32
C LEU A 124 -2.75 -1.75 18.91
N ARG A 125 -3.13 -1.72 17.63
CA ARG A 125 -4.29 -2.48 17.13
C ARG A 125 -4.07 -3.99 17.25
N ARG A 126 -2.87 -4.48 16.93
CA ARG A 126 -2.51 -5.90 17.10
C ARG A 126 -2.54 -6.35 18.55
N GLN A 127 -2.11 -5.50 19.49
CA GLN A 127 -2.20 -5.80 20.92
C GLN A 127 -3.66 -5.98 21.38
N ARG A 128 -4.56 -5.10 20.93
CA ARG A 128 -6.00 -5.18 21.25
C ARG A 128 -6.66 -6.43 20.67
N SER A 129 -6.27 -6.86 19.48
CA SER A 129 -6.76 -8.12 18.89
C SER A 129 -6.22 -9.38 19.58
N SER A 130 -5.18 -9.24 20.41
CA SER A 130 -4.52 -10.35 21.13
C SER A 130 -4.95 -10.44 22.60
N GLN A 131 -5.61 -9.43 23.15
CA GLN A 131 -6.17 -9.48 24.50
C GLN A 131 -7.55 -10.14 24.45
N PRO A 132 -7.76 -11.29 25.13
CA PRO A 132 -9.11 -11.74 25.41
C PRO A 132 -9.74 -10.73 26.39
N GLU A 133 -10.93 -10.26 26.06
CA GLU A 133 -11.77 -9.49 26.98
C GLU A 133 -11.84 -10.24 28.32
N SER A 134 -11.36 -9.60 29.38
CA SER A 134 -11.37 -10.13 30.75
C SER A 134 -12.70 -9.86 31.44
#